data_AF-A0A2A2Q8X4-F1
#
_entry.id   AF-A0A2A2Q8X4-F1
#
_cell.length_a   1.000
_cell.length_b   1.000
_cell.length_c   1.000
_cell.angle_alpha   90.00
_cell.angle_beta   90.00
_cell.angle_gamma   90.00
#
_symmetry.space_group_name_H-M   'P 1'
#
loop_
_entity.id
_entity.type
_entity.pdbx_description
1 polymer ?
#
loop_
_entity_poly.entity_id
_entity_poly.type
_entity_poly.pdbx_seq_one_letter_code
_entity_poly.pdbx_strand_id
1 'polypeptide(L)'
;MRFSLLVLIGGWLGSAGAAAATLTLMIEPRWQGTGLEVVGRPVTNAAGQELQVTRLAGLVSGLVLHRADGATIRLDGQAGGFDAGRGRLTLPWSGVPEGNYVGLEFEVGLPDALNRSDPGRWPAGHALNPLVNGLHWSWQGGYVFLALEGRWREGAGERRGFSYHLATDARRMPVRFRADFTVAGPTEIRLAFDLGRVLGEHRLQTDDGSESTHSGPEDEWAERLAGAVTRSWFWLEAAPRPAEAVAPAESGSVATANGGGTPLAFREPTGFPVPELPADNPLTAEGVALGRALFHDVRLSGNGTQSCAGCHVAERAMGDGRAVSIGSTGATGTRNAMPLFNLAWHPGYGWDGARTALREQAWAAIEHPAEMNAVRANVVAALAGDAAATADFDSAFGGGGVTAERVGRALEQYLLTLVAADSKFDRALRGEAELTAEERRGFELFATESDPARGRRGADCFHCHGGALFSDFGYRDNGLAPAGTDAGRAAVTAAAADRGKFKTPSLRNVAVSGPFMHDGRFATLEEVIAHYDHGVRRTENLDPNLAKHSAKGLDLGEEDRAALAAFLRALTDLAPGPAREGL
;
A
#
# COMPACT_ATOMS: atom_id res chain seq x y z
N MET A 1 39.48 -14.44 71.57
CA MET A 1 38.17 -15.13 71.64
C MET A 1 37.29 -14.55 70.54
N ARG A 2 36.96 -15.37 69.53
CA ARG A 2 36.08 -15.03 68.41
C ARG A 2 34.75 -15.75 68.67
N PHE A 3 33.63 -15.04 68.61
CA PHE A 3 32.30 -15.66 68.62
C PHE A 3 31.57 -15.32 67.33
N SER A 4 31.15 -16.37 66.64
CA SER A 4 30.36 -16.39 65.42
C SER A 4 28.91 -15.99 65.70
N LEU A 5 28.27 -15.28 64.77
CA LEU A 5 26.82 -15.16 64.71
C LEU A 5 26.35 -15.49 63.29
N LEU A 6 25.50 -16.52 63.20
CA LEU A 6 24.83 -17.00 61.99
C LEU A 6 23.95 -15.90 61.38
N VAL A 7 24.03 -15.73 60.05
CA VAL A 7 23.05 -14.98 59.25
C VAL A 7 22.09 -16.00 58.62
N LEU A 8 20.80 -15.87 58.94
CA LEU A 8 19.69 -16.60 58.33
C LEU A 8 19.39 -16.00 56.95
N ILE A 9 19.47 -16.84 55.92
CA ILE A 9 19.07 -16.51 54.54
C ILE A 9 17.55 -16.70 54.45
N GLY A 10 16.80 -15.61 54.39
CA GLY A 10 15.38 -15.60 54.03
C GLY A 10 15.23 -15.67 52.52
N GLY A 11 14.66 -16.77 52.03
CA GLY A 11 14.36 -16.98 50.61
C GLY A 11 13.32 -15.99 50.10
N TRP A 12 13.69 -15.25 49.04
CA TRP A 12 12.74 -14.56 48.17
C TRP A 12 11.98 -15.62 47.35
N LEU A 13 10.69 -15.76 47.62
CA LEU A 13 9.75 -16.43 46.72
C LEU A 13 9.60 -15.56 45.47
N GLY A 14 10.24 -15.98 44.37
CA GLY A 14 9.99 -15.42 43.05
C GLY A 14 8.55 -15.70 42.64
N SER A 15 7.79 -14.64 42.33
CA SER A 15 6.53 -14.76 41.61
C SER A 15 6.81 -15.41 40.25
N ALA A 16 6.26 -16.60 40.01
CA ALA A 16 6.25 -17.22 38.69
C ALA A 16 5.58 -16.24 37.70
N GLY A 17 6.33 -15.77 36.70
CA GLY A 17 5.77 -14.98 35.61
C GLY A 17 4.73 -15.83 34.88
N ALA A 18 3.49 -15.34 34.79
CA ALA A 18 2.46 -15.98 33.98
C ALA A 18 2.97 -16.13 32.54
N ALA A 19 2.78 -17.29 31.92
CA ALA A 19 3.13 -17.49 30.52
C ALA A 19 2.37 -16.47 29.65
N ALA A 20 3.10 -15.77 28.79
CA ALA A 20 2.51 -14.85 27.83
C ALA A 20 2.06 -15.63 26.60
N ALA A 21 0.77 -15.58 26.32
CA ALA A 21 0.13 -16.17 25.16
C ALA A 21 -0.12 -15.13 24.04
N THR A 22 -0.41 -15.63 22.84
CA THR A 22 -0.88 -14.83 21.71
C THR A 22 -2.40 -14.87 21.63
N LEU A 23 -3.04 -13.71 21.55
CA LEU A 23 -4.47 -13.57 21.31
C LEU A 23 -4.69 -13.07 19.89
N THR A 24 -5.49 -13.76 19.09
CA THR A 24 -5.87 -13.31 17.74
C THR A 24 -7.31 -12.83 17.75
N LEU A 25 -7.56 -11.60 17.29
CA LEU A 25 -8.92 -11.18 16.94
C LEU A 25 -9.15 -11.50 15.47
N MET A 26 -10.17 -12.28 15.15
CA MET A 26 -10.60 -12.59 13.79
C MET A 26 -11.89 -11.85 13.51
N ILE A 27 -11.89 -11.01 12.47
CA ILE A 27 -13.02 -10.16 12.09
C ILE A 27 -13.80 -10.82 10.96
N GLU A 28 -15.10 -10.98 11.16
CA GLU A 28 -16.03 -11.53 10.17
C GLU A 28 -16.99 -10.42 9.69
N PRO A 29 -16.78 -9.82 8.50
CA PRO A 29 -17.72 -8.87 7.94
C PRO A 29 -19.09 -9.52 7.72
N ARG A 30 -20.16 -8.80 8.08
CA ARG A 30 -21.55 -9.26 7.91
C ARG A 30 -22.45 -8.20 7.30
N TRP A 31 -23.56 -8.66 6.73
CA TRP A 31 -24.71 -7.86 6.33
C TRP A 31 -25.97 -8.44 6.96
N GLN A 32 -26.56 -7.71 7.92
CA GLN A 32 -27.79 -8.12 8.62
C GLN A 32 -27.68 -9.53 9.21
N GLY A 33 -26.59 -9.79 9.92
CA GLY A 33 -26.29 -11.07 10.56
C GLY A 33 -25.75 -12.17 9.65
N THR A 34 -25.70 -11.97 8.32
CA THR A 34 -25.19 -12.95 7.34
C THR A 34 -23.76 -12.59 6.92
N GLY A 35 -22.88 -13.58 6.69
CA GLY A 35 -21.52 -13.33 6.19
C GLY A 35 -21.49 -12.50 4.91
N LEU A 36 -20.60 -11.52 4.84
CA LEU A 36 -20.44 -10.63 3.70
C LEU A 36 -19.05 -10.81 3.09
N GLU A 37 -19.02 -11.18 1.82
CA GLU A 37 -17.80 -11.16 1.01
C GLU A 37 -17.53 -9.72 0.53
N VAL A 38 -16.45 -9.11 1.00
CA VAL A 38 -16.03 -7.76 0.57
C VAL A 38 -15.35 -7.86 -0.79
N VAL A 39 -15.65 -6.92 -1.70
CA VAL A 39 -15.47 -7.08 -3.16
C VAL A 39 -16.38 -8.16 -3.76
N GLY A 40 -17.43 -8.55 -3.03
CA GLY A 40 -18.41 -9.55 -3.44
C GLY A 40 -19.68 -8.98 -4.07
N ARG A 41 -20.77 -9.73 -3.89
CA ARG A 41 -22.08 -9.43 -4.47
C ARG A 41 -22.72 -8.17 -3.85
N PRO A 42 -23.51 -7.40 -4.63
CA PRO A 42 -24.27 -6.30 -4.06
C PRO A 42 -25.28 -6.77 -3.02
N VAL A 43 -25.55 -5.90 -2.05
CA VAL A 43 -26.56 -6.02 -1.01
C VAL A 43 -27.61 -4.92 -1.18
N THR A 44 -28.76 -5.02 -0.52
CA THR A 44 -29.83 -4.02 -0.63
C THR A 44 -30.13 -3.41 0.74
N ASN A 45 -30.21 -2.09 0.81
CA ASN A 45 -30.57 -1.36 2.03
C ASN A 45 -32.10 -1.19 2.15
N ALA A 46 -32.57 -0.67 3.28
CA ALA A 46 -33.99 -0.44 3.57
C ALA A 46 -34.65 0.57 2.61
N ALA A 47 -33.86 1.43 1.96
CA ALA A 47 -34.31 2.36 0.93
C ALA A 47 -34.44 1.71 -0.46
N GLY A 48 -34.16 0.41 -0.60
CA GLY A 48 -34.21 -0.31 -1.89
C GLY A 48 -33.02 -0.02 -2.80
N GLN A 49 -31.95 0.59 -2.28
CA GLN A 49 -30.73 0.88 -3.02
C GLN A 49 -29.82 -0.34 -3.01
N GLU A 50 -29.27 -0.66 -4.17
CA GLU A 50 -28.24 -1.68 -4.32
C GLU A 50 -26.90 -1.07 -3.93
N LEU A 51 -26.21 -1.67 -2.95
CA LEU A 51 -24.89 -1.26 -2.46
C LEU A 51 -23.88 -2.38 -2.73
N GLN A 52 -22.67 -2.02 -3.14
CA GLN A 52 -21.57 -2.95 -3.28
C GLN A 52 -20.35 -2.40 -2.56
N VAL A 53 -19.96 -3.03 -1.46
CA VAL A 53 -18.76 -2.65 -0.69
C VAL A 53 -17.52 -3.16 -1.43
N THR A 54 -16.65 -2.23 -1.83
CA THR A 54 -15.40 -2.54 -2.55
C THR A 54 -14.17 -2.38 -1.67
N ARG A 55 -14.29 -1.68 -0.52
CA ARG A 55 -13.23 -1.60 0.48
C ARG A 55 -13.81 -1.60 1.88
N LEU A 56 -13.25 -2.44 2.74
CA LEU A 56 -13.43 -2.42 4.17
C LEU A 56 -12.07 -2.64 4.83
N ALA A 57 -11.49 -1.57 5.36
CA ALA A 57 -10.21 -1.64 6.06
C ALA A 57 -10.24 -0.76 7.31
N GLY A 58 -9.55 -1.17 8.36
CA GLY A 58 -9.52 -0.40 9.60
C GLY A 58 -8.37 -0.77 10.51
N LEU A 59 -8.13 0.10 11.49
CA LEU A 59 -7.10 -0.06 12.51
C LEU A 59 -7.76 -0.23 13.87
N VAL A 60 -7.21 -1.13 14.68
CA VAL A 60 -7.69 -1.44 16.02
C VAL A 60 -6.57 -1.25 17.02
N SER A 61 -6.83 -0.54 18.10
CA SER A 61 -5.86 -0.29 19.17
C SER A 61 -6.50 -0.37 20.56
N GLY A 62 -5.69 -0.19 21.60
CA GLY A 62 -6.20 -0.04 22.97
C GLY A 62 -6.89 -1.30 23.50
N LEU A 63 -6.34 -2.49 23.21
CA LEU A 63 -6.92 -3.75 23.68
C LEU A 63 -6.83 -3.84 25.21
N VAL A 64 -7.99 -3.97 25.85
CA VAL A 64 -8.15 -4.14 27.30
C VAL A 64 -8.87 -5.45 27.58
N LEU A 65 -8.32 -6.26 28.49
CA LEU A 65 -8.90 -7.52 28.92
C LEU A 65 -9.27 -7.44 30.40
N HIS A 66 -10.48 -7.89 30.73
CA HIS A 66 -10.98 -7.90 32.11
C HIS A 66 -10.95 -9.32 32.65
N ARG A 67 -10.13 -9.57 33.68
CA ARG A 67 -9.98 -10.88 34.30
C ARG A 67 -11.15 -11.20 35.23
N ALA A 68 -11.44 -12.49 35.38
CA ALA A 68 -12.47 -12.98 36.30
C ALA A 68 -12.20 -12.64 37.79
N ASP A 69 -10.93 -12.37 38.14
CA ASP A 69 -10.52 -11.94 39.48
C ASP A 69 -10.66 -10.42 39.72
N GLY A 70 -11.15 -9.67 38.73
CA GLY A 70 -11.35 -8.22 38.78
C GLY A 70 -10.16 -7.39 38.31
N ALA A 71 -9.03 -8.00 37.93
CA ALA A 71 -7.90 -7.27 37.36
C ALA A 71 -8.13 -6.87 35.89
N THR A 72 -7.53 -5.75 35.47
CA THR A 72 -7.56 -5.26 34.08
C THR A 72 -6.17 -5.33 33.47
N ILE A 73 -6.05 -5.96 32.30
CA ILE A 73 -4.82 -6.02 31.50
C ILE A 73 -4.95 -5.07 30.31
N ARG A 74 -3.99 -4.16 30.12
CA ARG A 74 -3.92 -3.25 28.99
C ARG A 74 -2.75 -3.61 28.10
N LEU A 75 -2.99 -3.75 26.79
CA LEU A 75 -1.95 -4.02 25.79
C LEU A 75 -1.60 -2.73 25.04
N ASP A 76 -1.05 -1.77 25.78
CA ASP A 76 -0.71 -0.45 25.24
C ASP A 76 0.42 -0.52 24.19
N GLY A 77 0.42 0.44 23.26
CA GLY A 77 1.46 0.55 22.22
C GLY A 77 1.35 -0.44 21.06
N GLN A 78 0.43 -1.41 21.13
CA GLN A 78 0.11 -2.34 20.04
C GLN A 78 -1.07 -1.82 19.20
N ALA A 79 -1.05 -2.12 17.90
CA ALA A 79 -2.15 -1.89 16.99
C ALA A 79 -2.26 -3.04 15.99
N GLY A 80 -3.49 -3.46 15.71
CA GLY A 80 -3.80 -4.38 14.62
C GLY A 80 -4.49 -3.67 13.46
N GLY A 81 -4.50 -4.28 12.30
CA GLY A 81 -5.18 -3.72 11.13
C GLY A 81 -5.83 -4.81 10.29
N PHE A 82 -7.04 -4.54 9.80
CA PHE A 82 -7.77 -5.42 8.91
C PHE A 82 -7.99 -4.76 7.54
N ASP A 83 -8.04 -5.58 6.51
CA ASP A 83 -8.41 -5.22 5.14
C ASP A 83 -9.10 -6.44 4.51
N ALA A 84 -10.42 -6.40 4.45
CA ALA A 84 -11.22 -7.51 3.96
C ALA A 84 -10.99 -7.75 2.46
N GLY A 85 -10.73 -6.70 1.67
CA GLY A 85 -10.47 -6.81 0.23
C GLY A 85 -9.11 -7.45 -0.08
N ARG A 86 -8.17 -7.39 0.87
CA ARG A 86 -6.86 -8.08 0.81
C ARG A 86 -6.84 -9.40 1.61
N GLY A 87 -7.98 -9.85 2.14
CA GLY A 87 -8.08 -11.08 2.94
C GLY A 87 -7.40 -11.01 4.32
N ARG A 88 -7.00 -9.82 4.78
CA ARG A 88 -6.40 -9.62 6.11
C ARG A 88 -7.48 -9.37 7.15
N LEU A 89 -7.95 -10.43 7.78
CA LEU A 89 -9.03 -10.37 8.78
C LEU A 89 -8.61 -10.82 10.18
N THR A 90 -7.34 -11.18 10.38
CA THR A 90 -6.79 -11.62 11.66
C THR A 90 -5.81 -10.59 12.22
N LEU A 91 -5.93 -10.30 13.52
CA LEU A 91 -5.19 -9.26 14.23
C LEU A 91 -4.51 -9.91 15.45
N PRO A 92 -3.21 -10.23 15.37
CA PRO A 92 -2.49 -10.85 16.48
C PRO A 92 -2.12 -9.80 17.54
N TRP A 93 -2.23 -10.21 18.80
CA TRP A 93 -1.82 -9.46 19.99
C TRP A 93 -0.89 -10.31 20.84
N SER A 94 0.21 -9.71 21.27
CA SER A 94 1.24 -10.38 22.04
C SER A 94 1.23 -9.95 23.51
N GLY A 95 1.80 -10.77 24.38
CA GLY A 95 1.94 -10.43 25.79
C GLY A 95 0.68 -10.62 26.63
N VAL A 96 -0.26 -11.48 26.18
CA VAL A 96 -1.52 -11.71 26.90
C VAL A 96 -1.31 -12.77 27.98
N PRO A 97 -1.49 -12.47 29.27
CA PRO A 97 -1.34 -13.48 30.33
C PRO A 97 -2.36 -14.61 30.17
N GLU A 98 -1.96 -15.85 30.42
CA GLU A 98 -2.92 -16.93 30.54
C GLU A 98 -3.88 -16.71 31.72
N GLY A 99 -5.14 -17.12 31.56
CA GLY A 99 -6.16 -16.99 32.59
C GLY A 99 -7.58 -16.91 32.07
N ASN A 100 -8.51 -16.70 33.01
CA ASN A 100 -9.93 -16.54 32.74
C ASN A 100 -10.31 -15.06 32.69
N TYR A 101 -11.10 -14.71 31.69
CA TYR A 101 -11.52 -13.36 31.36
C TYR A 101 -13.04 -13.30 31.25
N VAL A 102 -13.61 -12.13 31.58
CA VAL A 102 -15.05 -11.86 31.60
C VAL A 102 -15.44 -10.69 30.68
N GLY A 103 -14.45 -10.09 29.99
CA GLY A 103 -14.69 -9.00 29.06
C GLY A 103 -13.46 -8.58 28.28
N LEU A 104 -13.72 -7.89 27.18
CA LEU A 104 -12.73 -7.40 26.24
C LEU A 104 -13.18 -6.04 25.68
N GLU A 105 -12.27 -5.08 25.58
CA GLU A 105 -12.51 -3.78 24.95
C GLU A 105 -11.41 -3.45 23.96
N PHE A 106 -11.75 -2.74 22.89
CA PHE A 106 -10.78 -2.11 21.99
C PHE A 106 -11.36 -0.85 21.37
N GLU A 107 -10.54 -0.10 20.67
CA GLU A 107 -10.98 1.03 19.85
C GLU A 107 -10.75 0.70 18.37
N VAL A 108 -11.76 0.92 17.52
CA VAL A 108 -11.49 1.12 16.09
C VAL A 108 -10.97 2.54 15.96
N GLY A 109 -9.70 2.65 15.60
CA GLY A 109 -8.90 3.87 15.60
C GLY A 109 -7.65 3.76 16.45
N LEU A 110 -6.90 4.86 16.48
CA LEU A 110 -5.60 4.93 17.13
C LEU A 110 -5.58 6.03 18.20
N PRO A 111 -4.90 5.81 19.35
CA PRO A 111 -4.59 6.89 20.27
C PRO A 111 -3.65 7.90 19.59
N ASP A 112 -3.71 9.14 20.06
CA ASP A 112 -2.99 10.30 19.54
C ASP A 112 -1.51 10.03 19.20
N ALA A 113 -0.79 9.37 20.12
CA ALA A 113 0.63 9.05 19.98
C ALA A 113 0.95 8.03 18.87
N LEU A 114 0.00 7.14 18.54
CA LEU A 114 0.13 6.23 17.39
C LEU A 114 -0.37 6.91 16.11
N ASN A 115 -1.46 7.68 16.22
CA ASN A 115 -2.07 8.39 15.10
C ASN A 115 -1.05 9.35 14.44
N ARG A 116 -0.28 10.10 15.24
CA ARG A 116 0.70 11.10 14.75
C ARG A 116 2.12 10.57 14.61
N SER A 117 2.29 9.25 14.62
CA SER A 117 3.63 8.68 14.54
C SER A 117 4.22 8.71 13.15
N ASP A 118 5.55 8.84 13.07
CA ASP A 118 6.27 8.69 11.80
C ASP A 118 6.04 7.28 11.22
N PRO A 119 5.48 7.15 10.00
CA PRO A 119 5.29 5.86 9.36
C PRO A 119 6.60 5.08 9.13
N GLY A 120 7.74 5.76 9.03
CA GLY A 120 9.07 5.17 8.87
C GLY A 120 9.58 4.42 10.09
N ARG A 121 8.90 4.51 11.25
CA ARG A 121 9.27 3.73 12.45
C ARG A 121 8.71 2.30 12.44
N TRP A 122 7.76 2.02 11.56
CA TRP A 122 7.02 0.76 11.57
C TRP A 122 7.63 -0.24 10.58
N PRO A 123 8.06 -1.44 11.06
CA PRO A 123 8.60 -2.48 10.18
C PRO A 123 7.68 -2.83 9.01
N ALA A 124 8.23 -3.38 7.93
CA ALA A 124 7.52 -3.65 6.69
C ALA A 124 6.21 -4.46 6.84
N GLY A 125 6.14 -5.39 7.81
CA GLY A 125 4.94 -6.19 8.08
C GLY A 125 4.01 -5.63 9.17
N HIS A 126 4.35 -4.49 9.78
CA HIS A 126 3.59 -3.95 10.91
C HIS A 126 2.27 -3.32 10.46
N ALA A 127 1.20 -3.47 11.24
CA ALA A 127 -0.14 -2.97 10.90
C ALA A 127 -0.21 -1.45 10.66
N LEU A 128 0.71 -0.69 11.28
CA LEU A 128 0.82 0.77 11.09
C LEU A 128 1.74 1.20 9.95
N ASN A 129 2.41 0.27 9.27
CA ASN A 129 3.14 0.59 8.06
C ASN A 129 2.15 0.92 6.92
N PRO A 130 2.23 2.11 6.29
CA PRO A 130 1.34 2.51 5.20
C PRO A 130 1.27 1.54 4.00
N LEU A 131 2.35 0.81 3.68
CA LEU A 131 2.33 -0.19 2.61
C LEU A 131 1.42 -1.38 2.95
N VAL A 132 1.29 -1.66 4.25
CA VAL A 132 0.44 -2.73 4.78
C VAL A 132 -1.00 -2.27 4.87
N ASN A 133 -1.27 -1.13 5.51
CA ASN A 133 -2.65 -0.71 5.80
C ASN A 133 -3.32 0.10 4.68
N GLY A 134 -2.58 0.90 3.91
CA GLY A 134 -3.16 1.84 2.95
C GLY A 134 -4.10 2.90 3.56
N LEU A 135 -3.95 3.19 4.86
CA LEU A 135 -4.83 4.05 5.66
C LEU A 135 -4.11 5.29 6.22
N HIS A 136 -2.88 5.60 5.79
CA HIS A 136 -2.12 6.73 6.31
C HIS A 136 -2.24 7.97 5.42
N TRP A 137 -2.67 9.09 5.98
CA TRP A 137 -2.69 10.40 5.34
C TRP A 137 -1.42 11.17 5.73
N SER A 138 -0.31 10.87 5.02
CA SER A 138 1.03 11.41 5.30
C SER A 138 1.07 12.90 5.64
N TRP A 139 0.38 13.73 4.86
CA TRP A 139 0.45 15.19 4.96
C TRP A 139 -0.53 15.82 5.93
N GLN A 140 -1.58 15.09 6.31
CA GLN A 140 -2.54 15.50 7.35
C GLN A 140 -2.11 14.99 8.73
N GLY A 141 -1.01 14.20 8.80
CA GLY A 141 -0.38 13.77 10.05
C GLY A 141 -1.16 12.73 10.84
N GLY A 142 -1.88 11.84 10.15
CA GLY A 142 -2.77 10.88 10.81
C GLY A 142 -3.15 9.67 9.96
N TYR A 143 -3.86 8.74 10.61
CA TYR A 143 -4.44 7.57 9.97
C TYR A 143 -5.96 7.70 9.86
N VAL A 144 -6.49 7.11 8.79
CA VAL A 144 -7.88 6.69 8.69
C VAL A 144 -8.08 5.49 9.62
N PHE A 145 -9.03 5.61 10.53
CA PHE A 145 -9.35 4.56 11.50
C PHE A 145 -10.21 3.47 10.87
N LEU A 146 -11.13 3.87 9.98
CA LEU A 146 -11.94 2.95 9.19
C LEU A 146 -12.21 3.57 7.81
N ALA A 147 -11.86 2.84 6.75
CA ALA A 147 -12.25 3.14 5.38
C ALA A 147 -13.34 2.16 4.92
N LEU A 148 -14.47 2.72 4.51
CA LEU A 148 -15.60 2.01 3.94
C LEU A 148 -15.98 2.67 2.61
N GLU A 149 -15.64 2.00 1.50
CA GLU A 149 -15.85 2.52 0.15
C GLU A 149 -16.68 1.52 -0.66
N GLY A 150 -17.45 2.03 -1.62
CA GLY A 150 -18.27 1.18 -2.44
C GLY A 150 -19.02 1.91 -3.53
N ARG A 151 -19.88 1.16 -4.21
CA ARG A 151 -20.73 1.65 -5.27
C ARG A 151 -22.19 1.49 -4.87
N TRP A 152 -23.05 2.35 -5.39
CA TRP A 152 -24.48 2.27 -5.14
C TRP A 152 -25.29 2.65 -6.38
N ARG A 153 -26.55 2.19 -6.44
CA ARG A 153 -27.54 2.65 -7.42
C ARG A 153 -28.96 2.54 -6.87
N GLU A 154 -29.85 3.39 -7.36
CA GLU A 154 -31.29 3.30 -7.11
C GLU A 154 -31.98 2.72 -8.36
N GLY A 155 -32.59 1.55 -8.24
CA GLY A 155 -33.23 0.84 -9.35
C GLY A 155 -32.28 0.62 -10.55
N ALA A 156 -32.74 1.03 -11.73
CA ALA A 156 -31.96 0.98 -12.98
C ALA A 156 -31.15 2.28 -13.25
N GLY A 157 -31.00 3.14 -12.24
CA GLY A 157 -30.25 4.39 -12.33
C GLY A 157 -28.74 4.18 -12.51
N GLU A 158 -28.04 5.31 -12.65
CA GLU A 158 -26.59 5.33 -12.75
C GLU A 158 -25.93 4.74 -11.49
N ARG A 159 -24.83 4.02 -11.69
CA ARG A 159 -24.00 3.53 -10.58
C ARG A 159 -23.07 4.63 -10.11
N ARG A 160 -23.21 5.02 -8.85
CA ARG A 160 -22.40 6.04 -8.17
C ARG A 160 -21.48 5.42 -7.13
N GLY A 161 -20.56 6.23 -6.61
CA GLY A 161 -19.63 5.85 -5.55
C GLY A 161 -20.05 6.40 -4.19
N PHE A 162 -19.60 5.75 -3.13
CA PHE A 162 -19.53 6.34 -1.80
C PHE A 162 -18.16 6.05 -1.17
N SER A 163 -17.68 6.98 -0.35
CA SER A 163 -16.37 6.88 0.30
C SER A 163 -16.41 7.47 1.72
N TYR A 164 -16.37 6.61 2.72
CA TYR A 164 -16.44 6.98 4.14
C TYR A 164 -15.12 6.67 4.82
N HIS A 165 -14.38 7.71 5.17
CA HIS A 165 -13.14 7.63 5.93
C HIS A 165 -13.38 8.23 7.31
N LEU A 166 -13.51 7.35 8.31
CA LEU A 166 -13.62 7.74 9.71
C LEU A 166 -12.20 7.91 10.28
N ALA A 167 -11.89 9.10 10.75
CA ALA A 167 -10.55 9.53 11.15
C ALA A 167 -10.65 10.64 12.22
N THR A 168 -9.50 11.16 12.66
CA THR A 168 -9.33 12.16 13.73
C THR A 168 -9.56 11.61 15.14
N ASP A 169 -8.87 12.19 16.13
CA ASP A 169 -8.93 11.72 17.52
C ASP A 169 -10.34 11.84 18.14
N ALA A 170 -11.19 12.70 17.57
CA ALA A 170 -12.58 12.87 17.98
C ALA A 170 -13.50 11.73 17.52
N ARG A 171 -13.08 10.89 16.55
CA ARG A 171 -13.87 9.80 15.97
C ARG A 171 -13.28 8.41 16.27
N ARG A 172 -12.64 8.23 17.43
CA ARG A 172 -12.34 6.90 17.95
C ARG A 172 -13.64 6.18 18.31
N MET A 173 -13.75 4.92 17.89
CA MET A 173 -14.98 4.13 18.01
C MET A 173 -14.76 2.99 19.01
N PRO A 174 -15.09 3.18 20.31
CA PRO A 174 -14.88 2.15 21.31
C PRO A 174 -15.83 0.97 21.10
N VAL A 175 -15.35 -0.23 21.35
CA VAL A 175 -16.09 -1.50 21.27
C VAL A 175 -15.86 -2.28 22.56
N ARG A 176 -16.93 -2.83 23.15
CA ARG A 176 -16.87 -3.54 24.42
C ARG A 176 -17.71 -4.80 24.39
N PHE A 177 -17.16 -5.88 24.93
CA PHE A 177 -17.82 -7.15 25.11
C PHE A 177 -17.76 -7.60 26.57
N ARG A 178 -18.86 -8.19 27.03
CA ARG A 178 -18.91 -9.00 28.24
C ARG A 178 -19.11 -10.44 27.80
N ALA A 179 -18.06 -11.24 27.93
CA ALA A 179 -18.04 -12.63 27.52
C ALA A 179 -17.03 -13.38 28.38
N ASP A 180 -17.39 -14.59 28.81
CA ASP A 180 -16.49 -15.45 29.56
C ASP A 180 -15.61 -16.24 28.57
N PHE A 181 -14.30 -16.17 28.72
CA PHE A 181 -13.34 -16.92 27.91
C PHE A 181 -12.05 -17.23 28.66
N THR A 182 -11.31 -18.23 28.19
CA THR A 182 -10.03 -18.64 28.77
C THR A 182 -8.93 -18.48 27.73
N VAL A 183 -7.82 -17.88 28.14
CA VAL A 183 -6.57 -17.88 27.38
C VAL A 183 -5.65 -18.93 28.02
N ALA A 184 -5.35 -19.99 27.28
CA ALA A 184 -4.44 -21.06 27.66
C ALA A 184 -3.62 -21.45 26.42
N GLY A 185 -2.54 -20.72 26.15
CA GLY A 185 -1.83 -20.71 24.87
C GLY A 185 -2.50 -19.86 23.78
N PRO A 186 -2.11 -20.04 22.50
CA PRO A 186 -2.70 -19.33 21.37
C PRO A 186 -4.22 -19.44 21.35
N THR A 187 -4.89 -18.29 21.38
CA THR A 187 -6.35 -18.21 21.48
C THR A 187 -6.88 -17.30 20.37
N GLU A 188 -7.96 -17.70 19.71
CA GLU A 188 -8.67 -16.88 18.73
C GLU A 188 -10.02 -16.43 19.30
N ILE A 189 -10.33 -15.15 19.12
CA ILE A 189 -11.64 -14.57 19.37
C ILE A 189 -12.22 -14.13 18.03
N ARG A 190 -13.36 -14.69 17.67
CA ARG A 190 -14.08 -14.33 16.45
C ARG A 190 -15.13 -13.28 16.75
N LEU A 191 -15.08 -12.19 16.00
CA LEU A 191 -15.92 -11.01 16.14
C LEU A 191 -16.60 -10.72 14.81
N ALA A 192 -17.93 -10.58 14.79
CA ALA A 192 -18.62 -10.08 13.62
C ALA A 192 -18.60 -8.55 13.59
N PHE A 193 -18.41 -7.97 12.41
CA PHE A 193 -18.67 -6.55 12.13
C PHE A 193 -19.80 -6.43 11.11
N ASP A 194 -21.00 -6.07 11.56
CA ASP A 194 -22.20 -6.03 10.73
C ASP A 194 -22.40 -4.66 10.04
N LEU A 195 -22.00 -4.60 8.77
CA LEU A 195 -22.18 -3.41 7.93
C LEU A 195 -23.65 -3.10 7.64
N GLY A 196 -24.55 -4.07 7.77
CA GLY A 196 -26.00 -3.83 7.66
C GLY A 196 -26.50 -2.90 8.77
N ARG A 197 -25.86 -2.87 9.94
CA ARG A 197 -26.17 -1.90 11.00
C ARG A 197 -25.54 -0.52 10.80
N VAL A 198 -24.55 -0.43 9.91
CA VAL A 198 -23.90 0.85 9.53
C VAL A 198 -24.64 1.49 8.35
N LEU A 199 -24.91 0.70 7.31
CA LEU A 199 -25.42 1.18 6.02
C LEU A 199 -26.87 0.78 5.71
N GLY A 200 -27.44 -0.20 6.42
CA GLY A 200 -28.74 -0.79 6.06
C GLY A 200 -29.91 0.18 6.14
N GLU A 201 -29.91 1.10 7.09
CA GLU A 201 -30.93 2.16 7.21
C GLU A 201 -30.49 3.48 6.56
N HIS A 202 -29.31 3.50 5.94
CA HIS A 202 -28.77 4.71 5.36
C HIS A 202 -29.21 4.86 3.90
N ARG A 203 -29.85 5.99 3.59
CA ARG A 203 -30.18 6.39 2.22
C ARG A 203 -29.10 7.33 1.68
N LEU A 204 -28.45 6.91 0.60
CA LEU A 204 -27.52 7.70 -0.20
C LEU A 204 -28.29 8.59 -1.18
N GLN A 205 -27.86 9.82 -1.38
CA GLN A 205 -28.40 10.72 -2.38
C GLN A 205 -27.28 11.46 -3.09
N THR A 206 -27.56 11.83 -4.33
CA THR A 206 -26.58 12.51 -5.17
C THR A 206 -26.34 13.93 -4.69
N ASP A 207 -25.07 14.26 -4.48
CA ASP A 207 -24.60 15.64 -4.30
C ASP A 207 -25.17 16.37 -3.06
N ASP A 208 -25.74 15.63 -2.09
CA ASP A 208 -26.18 16.16 -0.78
C ASP A 208 -25.14 15.95 0.34
N GLY A 209 -23.97 15.38 -0.02
CA GLY A 209 -22.88 15.07 0.89
C GLY A 209 -23.01 13.72 1.59
N SER A 210 -24.11 12.97 1.42
CA SER A 210 -24.28 11.64 2.03
C SER A 210 -23.31 10.60 1.46
N GLU A 211 -22.80 10.80 0.25
CA GLU A 211 -21.89 9.87 -0.44
C GLU A 211 -20.45 9.90 0.07
N SER A 212 -20.07 10.90 0.88
CA SER A 212 -18.71 10.98 1.37
C SER A 212 -18.56 11.64 2.73
N THR A 213 -17.57 11.19 3.49
CA THR A 213 -17.08 11.84 4.71
C THR A 213 -15.61 11.52 4.94
N HIS A 214 -14.90 12.49 5.52
CA HIS A 214 -13.49 12.39 5.92
C HIS A 214 -13.28 12.89 7.35
N SER A 215 -14.35 12.86 8.16
CA SER A 215 -14.30 13.25 9.57
C SER A 215 -13.83 14.68 9.81
N GLY A 216 -14.34 15.62 9.01
CA GLY A 216 -14.16 17.04 9.31
C GLY A 216 -14.72 17.40 10.70
N PRO A 217 -14.22 18.47 11.37
CA PRO A 217 -14.66 18.84 12.71
C PRO A 217 -16.19 19.04 12.85
N GLU A 218 -16.85 19.53 11.79
CA GLU A 218 -18.29 19.79 11.73
C GLU A 218 -19.04 18.73 10.91
N ASP A 219 -18.43 17.57 10.69
CA ASP A 219 -19.00 16.50 9.88
C ASP A 219 -19.96 15.63 10.72
N GLU A 220 -21.22 16.07 10.81
CA GLU A 220 -22.30 15.32 11.47
C GLU A 220 -22.50 13.93 10.86
N TRP A 221 -22.18 13.77 9.58
CA TRP A 221 -22.26 12.49 8.88
C TRP A 221 -21.21 11.51 9.42
N ALA A 222 -19.97 11.97 9.60
CA ALA A 222 -18.91 11.19 10.25
C ALA A 222 -19.31 10.74 11.67
N GLU A 223 -19.93 11.64 12.44
CA GLU A 223 -20.37 11.34 13.81
C GLU A 223 -21.39 10.21 13.85
N ARG A 224 -22.41 10.31 12.99
CA ARG A 224 -23.46 9.31 12.90
C ARG A 224 -22.90 7.95 12.51
N LEU A 225 -22.00 7.93 11.51
CA LEU A 225 -21.35 6.71 11.05
C LEU A 225 -20.46 6.10 12.14
N ALA A 226 -19.63 6.90 12.82
CA ALA A 226 -18.80 6.43 13.93
C ALA A 226 -19.65 5.83 15.06
N GLY A 227 -20.75 6.48 15.43
CA GLY A 227 -21.70 5.96 16.40
C GLY A 227 -22.34 4.64 15.96
N ALA A 228 -22.66 4.48 14.67
CA ALA A 228 -23.16 3.23 14.11
C ALA A 228 -22.10 2.13 14.17
N VAL A 229 -20.86 2.40 13.76
CA VAL A 229 -19.73 1.45 13.81
C VAL A 229 -19.55 0.90 15.22
N THR A 230 -19.54 1.75 16.25
CA THR A 230 -19.43 1.32 17.66
C THR A 230 -20.49 0.28 18.07
N ARG A 231 -21.69 0.31 17.48
CA ARG A 231 -22.80 -0.60 17.82
C ARG A 231 -22.96 -1.79 16.88
N SER A 232 -22.02 -1.98 15.95
CA SER A 232 -22.10 -2.98 14.88
C SER A 232 -21.19 -4.19 15.09
N TRP A 233 -20.60 -4.34 16.27
CA TRP A 233 -19.72 -5.46 16.59
C TRP A 233 -20.41 -6.50 17.48
N PHE A 234 -20.18 -7.78 17.19
CA PHE A 234 -20.77 -8.90 17.95
C PHE A 234 -19.72 -9.94 18.28
N TRP A 235 -19.76 -10.43 19.51
CA TRP A 235 -19.01 -11.62 19.91
C TRP A 235 -19.61 -12.85 19.24
N LEU A 236 -18.78 -13.64 18.56
CA LEU A 236 -19.21 -14.93 18.00
C LEU A 236 -18.76 -16.05 18.92
N GLU A 237 -17.45 -16.19 19.11
CA GLU A 237 -16.87 -17.23 19.93
C GLU A 237 -15.43 -16.88 20.34
N ALA A 238 -14.94 -17.58 21.36
CA ALA A 238 -13.52 -17.67 21.65
C ALA A 238 -13.14 -19.15 21.75
N ALA A 239 -12.05 -19.52 21.10
CA ALA A 239 -11.58 -20.90 21.06
C ALA A 239 -10.06 -20.95 21.11
N PRO A 240 -9.46 -22.03 21.64
CA PRO A 240 -8.05 -22.30 21.44
C PRO A 240 -7.76 -22.31 19.94
N ARG A 241 -6.77 -21.53 19.52
CA ARG A 241 -6.24 -21.66 18.17
C ARG A 241 -5.32 -22.86 18.21
N PRO A 242 -5.49 -23.89 17.36
CA PRO A 242 -4.44 -24.88 17.18
C PRO A 242 -3.15 -24.09 16.99
N ALA A 243 -2.06 -24.48 17.66
CA ALA A 243 -0.77 -23.96 17.27
C ALA A 243 -0.72 -24.19 15.77
N GLU A 244 -0.77 -23.11 14.98
CA GLU A 244 -0.48 -23.23 13.57
C GLU A 244 0.83 -24.00 13.58
N ALA A 245 0.89 -25.11 12.83
CA ALA A 245 2.19 -25.56 12.40
C ALA A 245 2.74 -24.31 11.77
N VAL A 246 3.61 -23.61 12.49
CA VAL A 246 4.56 -22.70 11.90
C VAL A 246 5.20 -23.67 10.93
N ALA A 247 4.74 -23.68 9.68
CA ALA A 247 5.52 -24.18 8.57
C ALA A 247 6.85 -23.52 8.89
N PRO A 248 7.86 -24.31 9.33
CA PRO A 248 9.00 -23.79 10.05
C PRO A 248 9.37 -22.56 9.28
N ALA A 249 9.27 -21.36 9.87
CA ALA A 249 9.44 -20.11 9.13
C ALA A 249 10.76 -20.31 8.44
N GLU A 250 10.77 -20.59 7.11
CA GLU A 250 11.73 -21.53 6.56
C GLU A 250 13.07 -21.18 7.15
N SER A 251 13.46 -21.96 8.15
CA SER A 251 14.84 -22.04 8.56
C SER A 251 15.47 -23.02 7.57
N GLY A 252 15.10 -22.92 6.28
CA GLY A 252 15.92 -22.08 5.41
C GLY A 252 16.87 -21.27 6.25
N SER A 253 17.94 -21.95 6.67
CA SER A 253 19.18 -21.34 7.05
C SER A 253 19.19 -20.00 6.32
N VAL A 254 19.40 -18.91 7.03
CA VAL A 254 20.07 -17.77 6.40
C VAL A 254 21.42 -18.36 5.96
N ALA A 255 21.40 -19.20 4.91
CA ALA A 255 22.50 -19.42 4.02
C ALA A 255 22.77 -17.99 3.66
N THR A 256 23.87 -17.49 4.20
CA THR A 256 24.41 -16.17 3.95
C THR A 256 24.16 -15.86 2.49
N ALA A 257 23.08 -15.14 2.19
CA ALA A 257 22.37 -15.33 0.92
C ALA A 257 23.09 -14.68 -0.26
N ASN A 258 24.26 -14.10 -0.01
CA ASN A 258 25.35 -13.99 -0.95
C ASN A 258 26.62 -14.43 -0.21
N GLY A 259 27.21 -15.56 -0.59
CA GLY A 259 28.52 -16.01 -0.08
C GLY A 259 29.69 -15.12 -0.53
N GLY A 260 29.41 -13.90 -1.00
CA GLY A 260 30.36 -12.92 -1.48
C GLY A 260 29.76 -11.51 -1.49
N GLY A 261 30.63 -10.51 -1.52
CA GLY A 261 30.28 -9.10 -1.58
C GLY A 261 30.20 -8.39 -0.23
N THR A 262 30.44 -7.09 -0.28
CA THR A 262 30.40 -6.15 0.82
C THR A 262 28.94 -5.74 1.08
N PRO A 263 28.37 -5.98 2.28
CA PRO A 263 27.00 -5.57 2.59
C PRO A 263 26.76 -4.08 2.33
N LEU A 264 25.64 -3.76 1.67
CA LEU A 264 25.23 -2.39 1.42
C LEU A 264 23.94 -2.10 2.20
N ALA A 265 24.01 -1.19 3.16
CA ALA A 265 22.82 -0.76 3.89
C ALA A 265 21.89 0.03 2.96
N PHE A 266 20.62 -0.39 2.89
CA PHE A 266 19.57 0.44 2.33
C PHE A 266 19.31 1.63 3.28
N ARG A 267 19.12 2.81 2.72
CA ARG A 267 18.83 4.02 3.51
C ARG A 267 17.44 4.51 3.12
N GLU A 268 16.50 4.41 4.06
CA GLU A 268 15.14 4.91 3.87
C GLU A 268 15.13 6.44 3.92
N PRO A 269 14.52 7.12 2.93
CA PRO A 269 14.29 8.57 3.04
C PRO A 269 13.39 8.90 4.23
N THR A 270 13.62 10.04 4.86
CA THR A 270 12.78 10.52 5.98
C THR A 270 11.31 10.59 5.58
N GLY A 271 10.44 10.07 6.44
CA GLY A 271 8.99 10.04 6.22
C GLY A 271 8.49 8.97 5.24
N PHE A 272 9.39 8.19 4.61
CA PHE A 272 8.98 7.03 3.82
C PHE A 272 8.72 5.84 4.76
N PRO A 273 7.74 4.97 4.41
CA PRO A 273 7.53 3.74 5.15
C PRO A 273 8.74 2.80 5.00
N VAL A 274 8.99 1.93 5.98
CA VAL A 274 10.02 0.89 5.83
C VAL A 274 9.60 -0.08 4.72
N PRO A 275 10.40 -0.29 3.66
CA PRO A 275 10.09 -1.22 2.59
C PRO A 275 10.30 -2.68 3.00
N GLU A 276 9.64 -3.61 2.30
CA GLU A 276 9.92 -5.05 2.41
C GLU A 276 10.98 -5.43 1.38
N LEU A 277 12.26 -5.40 1.77
CA LEU A 277 13.34 -5.84 0.90
C LEU A 277 13.42 -7.37 0.82
N PRO A 278 13.78 -7.96 -0.33
CA PRO A 278 13.92 -9.41 -0.46
C PRO A 278 14.97 -9.99 0.50
N ALA A 279 14.54 -10.81 1.46
CA ALA A 279 15.43 -11.42 2.45
C ALA A 279 16.45 -12.40 1.82
N ASP A 280 16.11 -12.98 0.68
CA ASP A 280 16.94 -13.94 -0.06
C ASP A 280 17.91 -13.28 -1.04
N ASN A 281 17.87 -11.95 -1.19
CA ASN A 281 18.75 -11.18 -2.07
C ASN A 281 19.19 -9.86 -1.39
N PRO A 282 19.95 -9.93 -0.28
CA PRO A 282 20.43 -8.75 0.41
C PRO A 282 21.34 -7.91 -0.49
N LEU A 283 21.26 -6.58 -0.37
CA LEU A 283 22.07 -5.67 -1.16
C LEU A 283 23.56 -5.80 -0.82
N THR A 284 24.39 -5.92 -1.85
CA THR A 284 25.86 -5.84 -1.75
C THR A 284 26.39 -4.80 -2.74
N ALA A 285 27.54 -4.20 -2.43
CA ALA A 285 28.15 -3.20 -3.30
C ALA A 285 28.45 -3.77 -4.71
N GLU A 286 28.96 -5.00 -4.75
CA GLU A 286 29.33 -5.74 -5.96
C GLU A 286 28.10 -6.23 -6.71
N GLY A 287 27.04 -6.68 -6.03
CA GLY A 287 25.77 -7.06 -6.65
C GLY A 287 25.07 -5.88 -7.31
N VAL A 288 25.05 -4.72 -6.65
CA VAL A 288 24.54 -3.47 -7.22
C VAL A 288 25.38 -2.99 -8.41
N ALA A 289 26.72 -3.08 -8.31
CA ALA A 289 27.61 -2.71 -9.42
C ALA A 289 27.41 -3.60 -10.65
N LEU A 290 27.33 -4.92 -10.45
CA LEU A 290 27.01 -5.89 -11.51
C LEU A 290 25.62 -5.62 -12.10
N GLY A 291 24.60 -5.39 -11.28
CA GLY A 291 23.26 -5.05 -11.74
C GLY A 291 23.23 -3.80 -12.61
N ARG A 292 23.99 -2.75 -12.24
CA ARG A 292 24.15 -1.55 -13.04
C ARG A 292 24.81 -1.84 -14.39
N ALA A 293 25.84 -2.69 -14.41
CA ALA A 293 26.49 -3.09 -15.66
C ALA A 293 25.52 -3.84 -16.58
N LEU A 294 24.80 -4.83 -16.04
CA LEU A 294 23.79 -5.60 -16.76
C LEU A 294 22.66 -4.73 -17.31
N PHE A 295 22.21 -3.72 -16.55
CA PHE A 295 21.17 -2.79 -16.99
C PHE A 295 21.53 -2.05 -18.29
N HIS A 296 22.82 -1.88 -18.58
CA HIS A 296 23.34 -1.24 -19.79
C HIS A 296 23.81 -2.26 -20.84
N ASP A 297 23.76 -3.56 -20.55
CA ASP A 297 24.33 -4.60 -21.39
C ASP A 297 23.35 -5.05 -22.50
N VAL A 298 23.76 -4.84 -23.74
CA VAL A 298 22.94 -5.21 -24.91
C VAL A 298 22.87 -6.72 -25.15
N ARG A 299 23.78 -7.51 -24.55
CA ARG A 299 23.76 -8.99 -24.61
C ARG A 299 22.50 -9.58 -23.97
N LEU A 300 21.79 -8.80 -23.16
CA LEU A 300 20.48 -9.19 -22.62
C LEU A 300 19.39 -9.25 -23.71
N SER A 301 19.57 -8.63 -24.88
CA SER A 301 18.61 -8.71 -25.99
C SER A 301 18.97 -9.80 -26.99
N GLY A 302 17.96 -10.42 -27.60
CA GLY A 302 18.14 -11.56 -28.50
C GLY A 302 18.97 -11.27 -29.74
N ASN A 303 19.08 -10.00 -30.14
CA ASN A 303 19.88 -9.55 -31.28
C ASN A 303 21.08 -8.67 -30.88
N GLY A 304 21.34 -8.48 -29.58
CA GLY A 304 22.49 -7.72 -29.10
C GLY A 304 22.42 -6.21 -29.35
N THR A 305 21.24 -5.61 -29.55
CA THR A 305 21.10 -4.18 -29.91
C THR A 305 20.40 -3.32 -28.85
N GLN A 306 19.74 -3.93 -27.86
CA GLN A 306 18.97 -3.21 -26.84
C GLN A 306 19.36 -3.64 -25.43
N SER A 307 19.41 -2.67 -24.52
CA SER A 307 19.56 -2.87 -23.07
C SER A 307 18.41 -2.17 -22.33
N CYS A 308 18.28 -2.42 -21.02
CA CYS A 308 17.26 -1.77 -20.20
C CYS A 308 17.38 -0.24 -20.27
N ALA A 309 18.62 0.27 -20.22
CA ALA A 309 18.93 1.70 -20.34
C ALA A 309 18.49 2.33 -21.67
N GLY A 310 18.29 1.54 -22.73
CA GLY A 310 17.78 2.06 -24.00
C GLY A 310 16.31 2.50 -23.95
N CYS A 311 15.51 1.87 -23.08
CA CYS A 311 14.11 2.24 -22.82
C CYS A 311 13.93 3.02 -21.53
N HIS A 312 14.79 2.82 -20.53
CA HIS A 312 14.65 3.43 -19.21
C HIS A 312 15.74 4.47 -18.97
N VAL A 313 15.54 5.67 -19.53
CA VAL A 313 16.54 6.76 -19.47
C VAL A 313 16.30 7.69 -18.28
N ALA A 314 17.38 8.12 -17.62
CA ALA A 314 17.31 8.89 -16.37
C ALA A 314 16.56 10.22 -16.53
N GLU A 315 16.76 10.91 -17.67
CA GLU A 315 16.12 12.19 -17.99
C GLU A 315 14.60 12.10 -18.14
N ARG A 316 14.07 10.88 -18.28
CA ARG A 316 12.64 10.58 -18.38
C ARG A 316 12.14 9.79 -17.16
N ALA A 317 12.80 9.97 -16.02
CA ALA A 317 12.56 9.23 -14.80
C ALA A 317 12.56 7.72 -15.00
N MET A 318 13.49 7.22 -15.82
CA MET A 318 13.60 5.82 -16.19
C MET A 318 12.39 5.33 -17.01
N GLY A 319 11.82 6.17 -17.87
CA GLY A 319 10.89 5.81 -18.96
C GLY A 319 11.49 6.10 -20.34
N ASP A 320 10.74 5.85 -21.42
CA ASP A 320 11.26 5.91 -22.81
C ASP A 320 10.80 7.14 -23.61
N GLY A 321 9.92 7.96 -23.03
CA GLY A 321 9.32 9.14 -23.65
C GLY A 321 8.38 8.84 -24.82
N ARG A 322 7.88 7.61 -24.94
CA ARG A 322 6.96 7.17 -26.02
C ARG A 322 5.62 6.76 -25.44
N ALA A 323 4.58 6.83 -26.27
CA ALA A 323 3.26 6.33 -25.86
C ALA A 323 3.30 4.83 -25.54
N VAL A 324 4.00 4.06 -26.38
CA VAL A 324 4.31 2.64 -26.18
C VAL A 324 5.72 2.37 -26.66
N SER A 325 6.41 1.43 -26.00
CA SER A 325 7.81 1.11 -26.29
C SER A 325 7.99 0.37 -27.61
N ILE A 326 9.20 0.47 -28.16
CA ILE A 326 9.63 -0.27 -29.36
C ILE A 326 10.73 -1.24 -28.96
N GLY A 327 10.53 -2.52 -29.22
CA GLY A 327 11.47 -3.59 -28.93
C GLY A 327 12.63 -3.67 -29.92
N SER A 328 13.55 -4.59 -29.63
CA SER A 328 14.82 -4.78 -30.32
C SER A 328 14.63 -5.20 -31.79
N THR A 329 13.47 -5.78 -32.11
CA THR A 329 13.06 -6.23 -33.45
C THR A 329 12.24 -5.19 -34.23
N GLY A 330 11.96 -4.02 -33.63
CA GLY A 330 11.03 -3.02 -34.17
C GLY A 330 9.56 -3.29 -33.86
N ALA A 331 9.25 -4.37 -33.14
CA ALA A 331 7.90 -4.64 -32.65
C ALA A 331 7.45 -3.55 -31.65
N THR A 332 6.19 -3.15 -31.75
CA THR A 332 5.58 -2.15 -30.86
C THR A 332 4.90 -2.84 -29.68
N GLY A 333 5.18 -2.37 -28.46
CA GLY A 333 4.52 -2.83 -27.25
C GLY A 333 3.07 -2.39 -27.16
N THR A 334 2.41 -2.79 -26.07
CA THR A 334 0.98 -2.47 -25.83
C THR A 334 0.77 -1.43 -24.73
N ARG A 335 1.82 -1.09 -23.97
CA ARG A 335 1.75 -0.18 -22.84
C ARG A 335 2.95 0.79 -22.81
N ASN A 336 2.74 1.93 -22.18
CA ASN A 336 3.78 2.89 -21.83
C ASN A 336 4.74 2.28 -20.80
N ALA A 337 6.05 2.51 -20.97
CA ALA A 337 7.06 2.03 -20.04
C ALA A 337 6.93 2.72 -18.68
N MET A 338 6.70 1.93 -17.62
CA MET A 338 6.63 2.48 -16.27
C MET A 338 8.01 2.99 -15.81
N PRO A 339 8.05 4.09 -15.05
CA PRO A 339 9.25 4.53 -14.36
C PRO A 339 9.85 3.46 -13.42
N LEU A 340 11.18 3.42 -13.35
CA LEU A 340 11.98 2.48 -12.54
C LEU A 340 12.70 3.17 -11.37
N PHE A 341 11.99 3.96 -10.58
CA PHE A 341 12.49 4.50 -9.30
C PHE A 341 11.55 4.09 -8.16
N ASN A 342 12.05 4.15 -6.92
CA ASN A 342 11.32 3.79 -5.70
C ASN A 342 10.72 2.37 -5.73
N LEU A 343 11.35 1.45 -6.46
CA LEU A 343 10.85 0.09 -6.64
C LEU A 343 10.89 -0.73 -5.35
N ALA A 344 11.73 -0.35 -4.38
CA ALA A 344 11.77 -0.98 -3.06
C ALA A 344 10.44 -0.94 -2.30
N TRP A 345 9.55 0.01 -2.62
CA TRP A 345 8.25 0.14 -1.96
C TRP A 345 7.09 -0.43 -2.77
N HIS A 346 7.34 -1.03 -3.94
CA HIS A 346 6.29 -1.54 -4.81
C HIS A 346 5.90 -2.98 -4.40
N PRO A 347 4.63 -3.25 -4.05
CA PRO A 347 4.18 -4.61 -3.71
C PRO A 347 3.99 -5.52 -4.94
N GLY A 348 4.09 -4.96 -6.14
CA GLY A 348 3.96 -5.66 -7.41
C GLY A 348 4.36 -4.76 -8.58
N TYR A 349 4.68 -5.38 -9.72
CA TYR A 349 5.33 -4.74 -10.86
C TYR A 349 4.49 -4.82 -12.13
N GLY A 350 4.72 -3.88 -13.05
CA GLY A 350 3.90 -3.68 -14.23
C GLY A 350 2.59 -2.93 -13.93
N TRP A 351 1.88 -2.55 -15.01
CA TRP A 351 0.62 -1.82 -14.94
C TRP A 351 -0.55 -2.66 -14.41
N ASP A 352 -0.46 -3.99 -14.48
CA ASP A 352 -1.49 -4.94 -14.04
C ASP A 352 -1.11 -5.73 -12.77
N GLY A 353 0.15 -5.64 -12.34
CA GLY A 353 0.63 -6.34 -11.16
C GLY A 353 0.94 -7.81 -11.39
N ALA A 354 1.23 -8.23 -12.62
CA ALA A 354 1.44 -9.64 -12.98
C ALA A 354 2.63 -10.32 -12.27
N ARG A 355 3.53 -9.55 -11.66
CA ARG A 355 4.74 -10.04 -10.96
C ARG A 355 4.86 -9.38 -9.59
N THR A 356 5.23 -10.17 -8.59
CA THR A 356 5.48 -9.71 -7.21
C THR A 356 6.97 -9.61 -6.86
N ALA A 357 7.85 -10.19 -7.67
CA ALA A 357 9.29 -10.07 -7.54
C ALA A 357 9.88 -9.25 -8.69
N LEU A 358 10.83 -8.35 -8.37
CA LEU A 358 11.39 -7.42 -9.34
C LEU A 358 12.26 -8.13 -10.38
N ARG A 359 13.04 -9.13 -9.94
CA ARG A 359 13.80 -10.01 -10.84
C ARG A 359 12.95 -10.74 -11.88
N GLU A 360 11.71 -11.11 -11.55
CA GLU A 360 10.80 -11.75 -12.50
C GLU A 360 10.21 -10.74 -13.50
N GLN A 361 10.00 -9.49 -13.08
CA GLN A 361 9.64 -8.42 -14.01
C GLN A 361 10.79 -8.13 -14.99
N ALA A 362 12.04 -8.12 -14.51
CA ALA A 362 13.20 -7.92 -15.37
C ALA A 362 13.33 -9.05 -16.41
N TRP A 363 13.17 -10.32 -16.01
CA TRP A 363 13.17 -11.44 -16.94
C TRP A 363 12.01 -11.39 -17.93
N ALA A 364 10.82 -10.98 -17.50
CA ALA A 364 9.68 -10.81 -18.40
C ALA A 364 10.02 -9.82 -19.54
N ALA A 365 10.65 -8.68 -19.25
CA ALA A 365 11.09 -7.71 -20.25
C ALA A 365 12.17 -8.27 -21.18
N ILE A 366 13.13 -9.02 -20.63
CA ILE A 366 14.21 -9.69 -21.39
C ILE A 366 13.62 -10.69 -22.41
N GLU A 367 12.63 -11.45 -22.01
CA GLU A 367 12.04 -12.53 -22.81
C GLU A 367 10.90 -12.07 -23.72
N HIS A 368 10.28 -10.92 -23.45
CA HIS A 368 9.09 -10.49 -24.18
C HIS A 368 9.40 -10.22 -25.67
N PRO A 369 8.65 -10.82 -26.62
CA PRO A 369 8.91 -10.69 -28.05
C PRO A 369 8.82 -9.26 -28.60
N ALA A 370 8.04 -8.39 -27.96
CA ALA A 370 7.92 -6.97 -28.34
C ALA A 370 8.88 -6.05 -27.56
N GLU A 371 9.76 -6.62 -26.74
CA GLU A 371 10.79 -5.90 -25.99
C GLU A 371 12.16 -6.41 -26.40
N MET A 372 12.88 -7.15 -25.54
CA MET A 372 14.26 -7.57 -25.82
C MET A 372 14.34 -8.89 -26.61
N ASN A 373 13.24 -9.66 -26.70
CA ASN A 373 13.09 -10.87 -27.51
C ASN A 373 14.24 -11.87 -27.34
N ALA A 374 14.70 -12.08 -26.10
CA ALA A 374 15.81 -12.98 -25.81
C ALA A 374 15.33 -14.34 -25.31
N VAL A 375 16.14 -15.38 -25.57
CA VAL A 375 15.99 -16.68 -24.92
C VAL A 375 16.92 -16.70 -23.71
N ARG A 376 16.37 -16.94 -22.52
CA ARG A 376 17.11 -16.94 -21.24
C ARG A 376 18.42 -17.73 -21.25
N ALA A 377 18.41 -18.93 -21.84
CA ALA A 377 19.60 -19.76 -21.95
C ALA A 377 20.71 -19.11 -22.79
N ASN A 378 20.34 -18.38 -23.85
CA ASN A 378 21.30 -17.68 -24.72
C ASN A 378 21.91 -16.48 -24.02
N VAL A 379 21.12 -15.74 -23.23
CA VAL A 379 21.61 -14.62 -22.41
C VAL A 379 22.67 -15.13 -21.42
N VAL A 380 22.35 -16.20 -20.69
CA VAL A 380 23.29 -16.81 -19.73
C VAL A 380 24.57 -17.28 -20.43
N ALA A 381 24.44 -17.98 -21.58
CA ALA A 381 25.60 -18.45 -22.35
C ALA A 381 26.47 -17.29 -22.88
N ALA A 382 25.85 -16.20 -23.35
CA ALA A 382 26.56 -15.02 -23.83
C ALA A 382 27.35 -14.32 -22.72
N LEU A 383 26.78 -14.20 -21.52
CA LEU A 383 27.46 -13.63 -20.36
C LEU A 383 28.55 -14.56 -19.81
N ALA A 384 28.30 -15.87 -19.74
CA ALA A 384 29.28 -16.86 -19.29
C ALA A 384 30.47 -17.01 -20.25
N GLY A 385 30.29 -16.69 -21.53
CA GLY A 385 31.36 -16.66 -22.53
C GLY A 385 32.31 -15.46 -22.40
N ASP A 386 32.00 -14.51 -21.53
CA ASP A 386 32.81 -13.32 -21.29
C ASP A 386 33.53 -13.39 -19.93
N ALA A 387 34.85 -13.30 -19.98
CA ALA A 387 35.70 -13.45 -18.79
C ALA A 387 35.49 -12.31 -17.78
N ALA A 388 35.24 -11.08 -18.27
CA ALA A 388 34.99 -9.94 -17.41
C ALA A 388 33.65 -10.09 -16.67
N ALA A 389 32.56 -10.37 -17.38
CA ALA A 389 31.28 -10.66 -16.75
C ALA A 389 31.38 -11.80 -15.74
N THR A 390 32.03 -12.91 -16.08
CA THR A 390 32.21 -14.04 -15.16
C THR A 390 32.90 -13.63 -13.86
N ALA A 391 33.96 -12.81 -13.94
CA ALA A 391 34.67 -12.29 -12.77
C ALA A 391 33.76 -11.38 -11.91
N ASP A 392 32.93 -10.53 -12.54
CA ASP A 392 31.98 -9.68 -11.82
C ASP A 392 30.92 -10.52 -11.09
N PHE A 393 30.41 -11.59 -11.69
CA PHE A 393 29.49 -12.53 -11.06
C PHE A 393 30.12 -13.27 -9.87
N ASP A 394 31.37 -13.71 -10.02
CA ASP A 394 32.08 -14.38 -8.93
C ASP A 394 32.35 -13.41 -7.77
N SER A 395 32.66 -12.14 -8.05
CA SER A 395 32.81 -11.08 -7.05
C SER A 395 31.49 -10.78 -6.32
N ALA A 396 30.37 -10.72 -7.05
CA ALA A 396 29.07 -10.39 -6.49
C ALA A 396 28.45 -11.53 -5.65
N PHE A 397 28.72 -12.79 -6.01
CA PHE A 397 28.02 -13.95 -5.42
C PHE A 397 28.94 -14.98 -4.74
N GLY A 398 30.26 -14.74 -4.69
CA GLY A 398 31.22 -15.62 -4.02
C GLY A 398 31.58 -16.87 -4.82
N GLY A 399 31.68 -16.76 -6.15
CA GLY A 399 31.95 -17.88 -7.07
C GLY A 399 30.69 -18.59 -7.55
N GLY A 400 30.83 -19.55 -8.48
CA GLY A 400 29.72 -20.36 -9.02
C GLY A 400 29.20 -19.89 -10.40
N GLY A 401 29.84 -18.89 -11.01
CA GLY A 401 29.60 -18.48 -12.39
C GLY A 401 28.28 -17.77 -12.64
N VAL A 402 27.99 -17.58 -13.93
CA VAL A 402 26.79 -16.88 -14.41
C VAL A 402 25.59 -17.84 -14.46
N THR A 403 24.50 -17.47 -13.78
CA THR A 403 23.22 -18.20 -13.84
C THR A 403 22.06 -17.23 -14.05
N ALA A 404 20.93 -17.74 -14.55
CA ALA A 404 19.74 -16.90 -14.76
C ALA A 404 19.23 -16.26 -13.45
N GLU A 405 19.32 -17.00 -12.36
CA GLU A 405 18.96 -16.49 -11.03
C GLU A 405 19.85 -15.32 -10.62
N ARG A 406 21.17 -15.43 -10.80
CA ARG A 406 22.12 -14.38 -10.43
C ARG A 406 21.99 -13.12 -11.30
N VAL A 407 21.69 -13.28 -12.59
CA VAL A 407 21.37 -12.15 -13.47
C VAL A 407 20.15 -11.39 -12.92
N GLY A 408 19.08 -12.10 -12.60
CA GLY A 408 17.87 -11.50 -12.03
C GLY A 408 18.14 -10.83 -10.68
N ARG A 409 18.88 -11.49 -9.78
CA ARG A 409 19.26 -10.94 -8.47
C ARG A 409 20.11 -9.68 -8.57
N ALA A 410 21.11 -9.65 -9.46
CA ALA A 410 21.96 -8.48 -9.66
C ALA A 410 21.14 -7.28 -10.17
N LEU A 411 20.30 -7.49 -11.19
CA LEU A 411 19.39 -6.45 -11.70
C LEU A 411 18.45 -5.94 -10.60
N GLU A 412 17.87 -6.84 -9.81
CA GLU A 412 17.01 -6.48 -8.67
C GLU A 412 17.75 -5.63 -7.64
N GLN A 413 18.98 -6.00 -7.25
CA GLN A 413 19.76 -5.20 -6.31
C GLN A 413 19.99 -3.78 -6.84
N TYR A 414 20.41 -3.62 -8.10
CA TYR A 414 20.59 -2.29 -8.70
C TYR A 414 19.29 -1.48 -8.72
N LEU A 415 18.20 -2.07 -9.20
CA LEU A 415 16.92 -1.38 -9.35
C LEU A 415 16.30 -0.96 -8.01
N LEU A 416 16.52 -1.74 -6.94
CA LEU A 416 16.11 -1.36 -5.58
C LEU A 416 16.83 -0.10 -5.07
N THR A 417 18.06 0.18 -5.54
CA THR A 417 18.83 1.37 -5.13
C THR A 417 18.42 2.67 -5.83
N LEU A 418 17.51 2.63 -6.80
CA LEU A 418 17.09 3.82 -7.55
C LEU A 418 16.00 4.56 -6.76
N VAL A 419 16.40 5.44 -5.85
CA VAL A 419 15.50 6.19 -4.96
C VAL A 419 15.35 7.64 -5.45
N ALA A 420 14.10 8.12 -5.50
CA ALA A 420 13.73 9.50 -5.80
C ALA A 420 12.97 10.10 -4.60
N ALA A 421 13.63 10.98 -3.86
CA ALA A 421 13.14 11.53 -2.59
C ALA A 421 13.68 12.94 -2.27
N ASP A 422 14.27 13.62 -3.24
CA ASP A 422 14.82 14.98 -3.10
C ASP A 422 14.20 15.97 -4.11
N SER A 423 12.90 15.89 -4.30
CA SER A 423 12.17 16.89 -5.11
C SER A 423 12.12 18.25 -4.41
N LYS A 424 11.70 19.30 -5.13
CA LYS A 424 11.46 20.62 -4.49
C LYS A 424 10.44 20.50 -3.35
N PHE A 425 9.41 19.69 -3.54
CA PHE A 425 8.43 19.40 -2.51
C PHE A 425 9.06 18.71 -1.28
N ASP A 426 9.91 17.71 -1.48
CA ASP A 426 10.58 17.03 -0.37
C ASP A 426 11.49 17.99 0.42
N ARG A 427 12.26 18.83 -0.28
CA ARG A 427 13.06 19.91 0.35
C ARG A 427 12.19 20.89 1.12
N ALA A 428 11.02 21.25 0.59
CA ALA A 428 10.10 22.14 1.29
C ALA A 428 9.54 21.51 2.57
N LEU A 429 9.23 20.21 2.57
CA LEU A 429 8.83 19.49 3.79
C LEU A 429 9.94 19.46 4.84
N ARG A 430 11.21 19.52 4.43
CA ARG A 430 12.38 19.62 5.33
C ARG A 430 12.76 21.07 5.69
N GLY A 431 12.06 22.07 5.16
CA GLY A 431 12.39 23.48 5.37
C GLY A 431 13.64 23.96 4.60
N GLU A 432 14.10 23.21 3.60
CA GLU A 432 15.27 23.49 2.78
C GLU A 432 14.93 24.27 1.49
N ALA A 433 13.65 24.37 1.15
CA ALA A 433 13.14 25.12 0.01
C ALA A 433 11.75 25.69 0.32
N GLU A 434 11.32 26.66 -0.48
CA GLU A 434 9.98 27.22 -0.40
C GLU A 434 9.18 26.85 -1.65
N LEU A 435 7.94 26.40 -1.44
CA LEU A 435 6.97 26.29 -2.52
C LEU A 435 6.54 27.70 -2.97
N THR A 436 6.18 27.87 -4.23
CA THR A 436 5.50 29.09 -4.68
C THR A 436 4.06 29.12 -4.13
N ALA A 437 3.39 30.27 -4.21
CA ALA A 437 1.98 30.35 -3.83
C ALA A 437 1.11 29.41 -4.69
N GLU A 438 1.43 29.28 -5.97
CA GLU A 438 0.75 28.39 -6.91
C GLU A 438 1.00 26.90 -6.59
N GLU A 439 2.24 26.52 -6.29
CA GLU A 439 2.56 25.13 -5.87
C GLU A 439 1.89 24.76 -4.55
N ARG A 440 1.83 25.69 -3.57
CA ARG A 440 1.09 25.48 -2.32
C ARG A 440 -0.40 25.30 -2.58
N ARG A 441 -1.00 26.16 -3.42
CA ARG A 441 -2.41 26.03 -3.80
C ARG A 441 -2.69 24.69 -4.48
N GLY A 442 -1.79 24.24 -5.35
CA GLY A 442 -1.89 22.92 -6.00
C GLY A 442 -1.83 21.77 -5.00
N PHE A 443 -0.93 21.84 -4.03
CA PHE A 443 -0.86 20.85 -2.96
C PHE A 443 -2.12 20.84 -2.08
N GLU A 444 -2.64 22.01 -1.72
CA GLU A 444 -3.90 22.14 -0.98
C GLU A 444 -5.06 21.49 -1.72
N LEU A 445 -5.21 21.76 -3.03
CA LEU A 445 -6.22 21.13 -3.88
C LEU A 445 -6.03 19.61 -3.90
N PHE A 446 -4.81 19.14 -4.13
CA PHE A 446 -4.46 17.72 -4.20
C PHE A 446 -4.85 16.95 -2.93
N ALA A 447 -4.60 17.54 -1.76
CA ALA A 447 -4.81 16.93 -0.46
C ALA A 447 -6.18 17.24 0.17
N THR A 448 -7.07 17.93 -0.57
CA THR A 448 -8.41 18.29 -0.11
C THR A 448 -9.47 17.57 -0.92
N GLU A 449 -10.50 17.10 -0.21
CA GLU A 449 -11.70 16.49 -0.77
C GLU A 449 -12.48 17.47 -1.66
N SER A 450 -13.09 16.95 -2.73
CA SER A 450 -14.10 17.68 -3.50
C SER A 450 -15.48 17.40 -2.92
N ASP A 451 -15.96 18.30 -2.06
CA ASP A 451 -17.26 18.20 -1.41
C ASP A 451 -18.04 19.52 -1.52
N PRO A 452 -18.64 19.78 -2.71
CA PRO A 452 -19.43 20.98 -2.94
C PRO A 452 -20.63 21.11 -2.00
N ALA A 453 -21.20 19.98 -1.55
CA ALA A 453 -22.35 19.97 -0.65
C ALA A 453 -22.01 20.62 0.71
N ARG A 454 -20.77 20.43 1.18
CA ARG A 454 -20.23 21.08 2.40
C ARG A 454 -19.37 22.31 2.09
N GLY A 455 -19.41 22.84 0.87
CA GLY A 455 -18.68 24.04 0.46
C GLY A 455 -17.16 23.86 0.35
N ARG A 456 -16.66 22.63 0.30
CA ARG A 456 -15.21 22.33 0.17
C ARG A 456 -14.86 22.12 -1.30
N ARG A 457 -13.82 22.81 -1.77
CA ARG A 457 -13.30 22.67 -3.14
C ARG A 457 -11.87 22.16 -3.12
N GLY A 458 -11.70 20.91 -3.52
CA GLY A 458 -10.43 20.21 -3.67
C GLY A 458 -10.45 19.33 -4.93
N ALA A 459 -9.38 18.55 -5.13
CA ALA A 459 -9.19 17.72 -6.32
C ALA A 459 -9.18 16.22 -6.03
N ASP A 460 -9.31 15.83 -4.77
CA ASP A 460 -9.55 14.46 -4.32
C ASP A 460 -8.49 13.41 -4.75
N CYS A 461 -7.32 13.88 -5.15
CA CYS A 461 -6.26 13.04 -5.72
C CYS A 461 -5.64 12.09 -4.69
N PHE A 462 -5.59 12.51 -3.43
CA PHE A 462 -4.91 11.80 -2.33
C PHE A 462 -5.50 10.43 -1.99
N HIS A 463 -6.75 10.11 -2.40
CA HIS A 463 -7.35 8.79 -2.19
C HIS A 463 -6.60 7.66 -2.89
N CYS A 464 -6.06 7.97 -4.07
CA CYS A 464 -5.27 7.03 -4.86
C CYS A 464 -3.79 7.38 -4.75
N HIS A 465 -3.45 8.67 -4.80
CA HIS A 465 -2.09 9.17 -4.81
C HIS A 465 -1.66 9.74 -3.45
N GLY A 466 -1.92 8.98 -2.37
CA GLY A 466 -1.58 9.37 -1.01
C GLY A 466 -0.17 8.92 -0.57
N GLY A 467 0.19 9.26 0.66
CA GLY A 467 1.42 8.76 1.29
C GLY A 467 2.70 9.40 0.72
N ALA A 468 3.83 9.13 1.36
CA ALA A 468 5.14 9.65 0.95
C ALA A 468 5.52 9.29 -0.50
N LEU A 469 4.89 8.27 -1.10
CA LEU A 469 5.16 7.81 -2.46
C LEU A 469 4.14 8.33 -3.48
N PHE A 470 3.16 9.16 -3.09
CA PHE A 470 2.09 9.64 -3.96
C PHE A 470 1.36 8.50 -4.71
N SER A 471 1.11 7.41 -3.99
CA SER A 471 0.50 6.19 -4.50
C SER A 471 0.12 5.27 -3.35
N ASP A 472 -1.06 4.66 -3.46
CA ASP A 472 -1.51 3.54 -2.63
C ASP A 472 -1.08 2.17 -3.18
N PHE A 473 -0.51 2.16 -4.39
CA PHE A 473 -0.18 0.98 -5.21
C PHE A 473 -1.37 0.02 -5.42
N GLY A 474 -2.59 0.54 -5.27
CA GLY A 474 -3.83 -0.17 -5.57
C GLY A 474 -4.02 -0.34 -7.07
N TYR A 475 -5.10 -1.02 -7.45
CA TYR A 475 -5.50 -1.18 -8.84
C TYR A 475 -6.88 -0.59 -9.01
N ARG A 476 -7.00 0.38 -9.91
CA ARG A 476 -8.17 1.24 -10.03
C ARG A 476 -8.53 1.45 -11.48
N ASP A 477 -9.82 1.54 -11.76
CA ASP A 477 -10.33 2.04 -13.03
C ASP A 477 -10.53 3.55 -12.85
N ASN A 478 -9.83 4.34 -13.65
CA ASN A 478 -9.87 5.80 -13.61
C ASN A 478 -10.83 6.41 -14.64
N GLY A 479 -11.70 5.60 -15.26
CA GLY A 479 -12.71 6.04 -16.21
C GLY A 479 -12.16 6.36 -17.59
N LEU A 480 -10.97 5.85 -17.94
CA LEU A 480 -10.45 5.96 -19.30
C LEU A 480 -11.31 5.17 -20.29
N ALA A 481 -11.41 5.68 -21.52
CA ALA A 481 -11.91 4.89 -22.64
C ALA A 481 -11.05 3.61 -22.80
N PRO A 482 -11.64 2.43 -23.06
CA PRO A 482 -10.86 1.21 -23.29
C PRO A 482 -9.83 1.39 -24.41
N ALA A 483 -8.58 0.98 -24.16
CA ALA A 483 -7.51 0.97 -25.15
C ALA A 483 -7.43 -0.42 -25.81
N GLY A 484 -8.05 -0.56 -26.98
CA GLY A 484 -8.05 -1.83 -27.70
C GLY A 484 -8.63 -2.99 -26.87
N THR A 485 -7.86 -4.07 -26.73
CA THR A 485 -8.25 -5.27 -25.98
C THR A 485 -7.59 -5.39 -24.60
N ASP A 486 -6.89 -4.36 -24.12
CA ASP A 486 -6.22 -4.41 -22.82
C ASP A 486 -7.25 -4.50 -21.68
N ALA A 487 -7.30 -5.65 -21.03
CA ALA A 487 -8.20 -5.91 -19.92
C ALA A 487 -7.66 -5.35 -18.58
N GLY A 488 -6.43 -4.83 -18.56
CA GLY A 488 -5.72 -4.41 -17.35
C GLY A 488 -5.49 -5.59 -16.42
N ARG A 489 -5.73 -5.39 -15.13
CA ARG A 489 -5.57 -6.40 -14.08
C ARG A 489 -6.38 -7.67 -14.32
N ALA A 490 -7.53 -7.60 -14.98
CA ALA A 490 -8.32 -8.79 -15.30
C ALA A 490 -7.58 -9.80 -16.22
N ALA A 491 -6.55 -9.37 -16.96
CA ALA A 491 -5.70 -10.30 -17.71
C ALA A 491 -4.88 -11.22 -16.78
N VAL A 492 -4.65 -10.79 -15.53
CA VAL A 492 -3.91 -11.54 -14.50
C VAL A 492 -4.87 -12.32 -13.60
N THR A 493 -5.97 -11.69 -13.16
CA THR A 493 -6.86 -12.26 -12.13
C THR A 493 -8.04 -13.04 -12.71
N ALA A 494 -8.35 -12.88 -14.00
CA ALA A 494 -9.57 -13.34 -14.65
C ALA A 494 -10.89 -12.85 -14.02
N ALA A 495 -10.83 -11.93 -13.06
CA ALA A 495 -12.00 -11.41 -12.37
C ALA A 495 -12.65 -10.27 -13.17
N ALA A 496 -13.96 -10.38 -13.42
CA ALA A 496 -14.72 -9.33 -14.11
C ALA A 496 -14.64 -7.97 -13.38
N ALA A 497 -14.58 -8.00 -12.04
CA ALA A 497 -14.43 -6.82 -11.19
C ALA A 497 -13.09 -6.09 -11.37
N ASP A 498 -12.09 -6.71 -12.00
CA ASP A 498 -10.76 -6.12 -12.26
C ASP A 498 -10.58 -5.61 -13.69
N ARG A 499 -11.61 -5.75 -14.53
CA ARG A 499 -11.54 -5.30 -15.92
C ARG A 499 -11.39 -3.78 -15.98
N GLY A 500 -10.38 -3.31 -16.71
CA GLY A 500 -10.08 -1.89 -16.86
C GLY A 500 -9.31 -1.27 -15.69
N LYS A 501 -8.97 -2.06 -14.67
CA LYS A 501 -8.15 -1.58 -13.55
C LYS A 501 -6.67 -1.67 -13.88
N PHE A 502 -5.94 -0.62 -13.52
CA PHE A 502 -4.50 -0.55 -13.61
C PHE A 502 -3.91 -0.09 -12.29
N LYS A 503 -2.65 -0.42 -12.06
CA LYS A 503 -1.89 0.02 -10.89
C LYS A 503 -1.90 1.54 -10.81
N THR A 504 -2.18 2.09 -9.63
CA THR A 504 -1.94 3.50 -9.33
C THR A 504 -0.43 3.76 -9.34
N PRO A 505 0.11 4.56 -10.28
CA PRO A 505 1.53 4.87 -10.29
C PRO A 505 1.88 5.92 -9.22
N SER A 506 3.16 5.94 -8.80
CA SER A 506 3.70 7.06 -8.03
C SER A 506 3.67 8.33 -8.89
N LEU A 507 3.24 9.46 -8.30
CA LEU A 507 3.34 10.78 -8.96
C LEU A 507 4.70 11.47 -8.74
N ARG A 508 5.62 10.85 -7.98
CA ARG A 508 7.01 11.33 -7.97
C ARG A 508 7.55 11.33 -9.39
N ASN A 509 8.27 12.36 -9.79
CA ASN A 509 8.79 12.51 -11.15
C ASN A 509 7.76 12.53 -12.29
N VAL A 510 6.46 12.65 -12.01
CA VAL A 510 5.43 12.57 -13.05
C VAL A 510 5.63 13.61 -14.17
N ALA A 511 6.11 14.81 -13.86
CA ALA A 511 6.29 15.85 -14.88
C ALA A 511 7.32 15.51 -15.98
N VAL A 512 8.15 14.48 -15.80
CA VAL A 512 9.16 14.07 -16.78
C VAL A 512 8.99 12.63 -17.28
N SER A 513 7.92 11.93 -16.85
CA SER A 513 7.65 10.54 -17.24
C SER A 513 6.58 10.39 -18.33
N GLY A 514 6.18 11.49 -18.97
CA GLY A 514 5.18 11.45 -20.06
C GLY A 514 5.70 10.75 -21.31
N PRO A 515 4.82 10.34 -22.26
CA PRO A 515 3.35 10.46 -22.21
C PRO A 515 2.69 9.62 -21.09
N PHE A 516 1.45 9.96 -20.75
CA PHE A 516 0.77 9.49 -19.53
C PHE A 516 -0.30 8.43 -19.78
N MET A 517 -0.68 7.75 -18.69
CA MET A 517 -1.53 6.55 -18.64
C MET A 517 -0.84 5.29 -19.16
N HIS A 518 -1.47 4.14 -18.94
CA HIS A 518 -0.93 2.84 -19.36
C HIS A 518 -0.72 2.72 -20.87
N ASP A 519 -1.40 3.53 -21.68
CA ASP A 519 -1.30 3.53 -23.14
C ASP A 519 -0.68 4.82 -23.71
N GLY A 520 -0.21 5.73 -22.85
CA GLY A 520 0.50 6.93 -23.26
C GLY A 520 -0.35 7.94 -24.04
N ARG A 521 -1.68 7.92 -23.90
CA ARG A 521 -2.58 8.74 -24.73
C ARG A 521 -2.54 10.25 -24.45
N PHE A 522 -2.06 10.67 -23.28
CA PHE A 522 -1.96 12.08 -22.92
C PHE A 522 -0.51 12.54 -22.99
N ALA A 523 -0.25 13.62 -23.71
CA ALA A 523 1.08 14.18 -23.88
C ALA A 523 1.47 15.11 -22.71
N THR A 524 0.49 15.70 -22.01
CA THR A 524 0.72 16.74 -21.00
C THR A 524 0.03 16.44 -19.67
N LEU A 525 0.54 17.02 -18.58
CA LEU A 525 -0.12 16.95 -17.27
C LEU A 525 -1.47 17.64 -17.30
N GLU A 526 -1.61 18.68 -18.10
CA GLU A 526 -2.85 19.44 -18.28
C GLU A 526 -3.96 18.55 -18.87
N GLU A 527 -3.65 17.69 -19.83
CA GLU A 527 -4.60 16.71 -20.37
C GLU A 527 -4.99 15.64 -19.33
N VAL A 528 -4.03 15.21 -18.49
CA VAL A 528 -4.32 14.31 -17.37
C VAL A 528 -5.26 14.97 -16.37
N ILE A 529 -4.99 16.22 -15.99
CA ILE A 529 -5.83 16.99 -15.07
C ILE A 529 -7.22 17.20 -15.68
N ALA A 530 -7.31 17.53 -16.97
CA ALA A 530 -8.60 17.66 -17.68
C ALA A 530 -9.40 16.34 -17.66
N HIS A 531 -8.73 15.19 -17.82
CA HIS A 531 -9.39 13.88 -17.69
C HIS A 531 -10.02 13.70 -16.31
N TYR A 532 -9.29 13.97 -15.23
CA TYR A 532 -9.84 13.84 -13.87
C TYR A 532 -10.87 14.91 -13.52
N ASP A 533 -10.74 16.12 -14.09
CA ASP A 533 -11.67 17.23 -13.88
C ASP A 533 -13.04 16.97 -14.54
N HIS A 534 -13.08 16.48 -15.78
CA HIS A 534 -14.33 16.31 -16.54
C HIS A 534 -14.36 15.15 -17.56
N GLY A 535 -13.26 14.43 -17.77
CA GLY A 535 -13.14 13.34 -18.76
C GLY A 535 -13.42 11.92 -18.23
N VAL A 536 -13.58 11.75 -16.91
CA VAL A 536 -13.85 10.45 -16.27
C VAL A 536 -15.15 9.84 -16.81
N ARG A 537 -15.06 8.66 -17.42
CA ARG A 537 -16.23 7.88 -17.84
C ARG A 537 -16.70 6.96 -16.72
N ARG A 538 -18.01 6.88 -16.55
CA ARG A 538 -18.67 5.96 -15.62
C ARG A 538 -18.68 4.56 -16.21
N THR A 539 -17.66 3.77 -15.87
CA THR A 539 -17.55 2.35 -16.23
C THR A 539 -18.17 1.47 -15.15
N GLU A 540 -18.33 0.18 -15.44
CA GLU A 540 -18.83 -0.79 -14.47
C GLU A 540 -17.95 -0.85 -13.21
N ASN A 541 -16.61 -0.74 -13.40
CA ASN A 541 -15.57 -0.93 -12.40
C ASN A 541 -14.92 0.37 -11.88
N LEU A 542 -15.47 1.53 -12.27
CA LEU A 542 -14.95 2.83 -11.87
C LEU A 542 -14.73 2.89 -10.35
N ASP A 543 -13.58 3.45 -9.97
CA ASP A 543 -13.24 3.64 -8.56
C ASP A 543 -14.32 4.46 -7.82
N PRO A 544 -14.78 4.01 -6.63
CA PRO A 544 -15.75 4.74 -5.81
C PRO A 544 -15.42 6.21 -5.58
N ASN A 545 -14.13 6.54 -5.41
CA ASN A 545 -13.70 7.90 -5.13
C ASN A 545 -13.88 8.81 -6.34
N LEU A 546 -13.85 8.26 -7.56
CA LEU A 546 -14.22 9.00 -8.77
C LEU A 546 -15.73 8.93 -9.06
N ALA A 547 -16.36 7.79 -8.72
CA ALA A 547 -17.77 7.51 -8.94
C ALA A 547 -18.72 8.37 -8.08
N LYS A 548 -18.23 8.94 -6.98
CA LYS A 548 -19.00 9.83 -6.08
C LYS A 548 -19.11 11.27 -6.58
N HIS A 549 -18.30 11.70 -7.55
CA HIS A 549 -18.38 13.07 -8.06
C HIS A 549 -19.66 13.31 -8.89
N SER A 550 -20.05 14.57 -9.04
CA SER A 550 -21.18 14.94 -9.89
C SER A 550 -20.88 14.71 -11.38
N ALA A 551 -21.89 14.84 -12.24
CA ALA A 551 -21.70 14.80 -13.69
C ALA A 551 -20.79 15.93 -14.24
N LYS A 552 -20.56 17.00 -13.47
CA LYS A 552 -19.59 18.06 -13.81
C LYS A 552 -18.15 17.68 -13.44
N GLY A 553 -17.94 16.51 -12.84
CA GLY A 553 -16.67 16.10 -12.27
C GLY A 553 -16.26 16.98 -11.10
N LEU A 554 -15.02 17.49 -11.14
CA LEU A 554 -14.44 18.31 -10.07
C LEU A 554 -14.78 19.81 -10.22
N ASP A 555 -15.18 20.26 -11.42
CA ASP A 555 -15.54 21.65 -11.74
C ASP A 555 -14.43 22.66 -11.34
N LEU A 556 -13.18 22.32 -11.65
CA LEU A 556 -12.02 23.15 -11.31
C LEU A 556 -11.93 24.39 -12.20
N GLY A 557 -11.52 25.52 -11.60
CA GLY A 557 -11.16 26.73 -12.35
C GLY A 557 -9.84 26.56 -13.11
N GLU A 558 -9.57 27.45 -14.06
CA GLU A 558 -8.30 27.45 -14.80
C GLU A 558 -7.09 27.63 -13.88
N GLU A 559 -7.18 28.56 -12.92
CA GLU A 559 -6.14 28.80 -11.91
C GLU A 559 -5.90 27.56 -11.03
N ASP A 560 -6.96 26.85 -10.63
CA ASP A 560 -6.83 25.65 -9.80
C ASP A 560 -6.19 24.49 -10.59
N ARG A 561 -6.53 24.32 -11.88
CA ARG A 561 -5.86 23.35 -12.76
C ARG A 561 -4.37 23.68 -12.96
N ALA A 562 -4.04 24.95 -13.17
CA ALA A 562 -2.66 25.40 -13.29
C ALA A 562 -1.87 25.16 -11.99
N ALA A 563 -2.47 25.47 -10.85
CA ALA A 563 -1.90 25.22 -9.53
C ALA A 563 -1.61 23.73 -9.29
N LEU A 564 -2.55 22.84 -9.61
CA LEU A 564 -2.32 21.38 -9.55
C LEU A 564 -1.14 20.98 -10.43
N ALA A 565 -1.07 21.46 -11.67
CA ALA A 565 0.02 21.14 -12.58
C ALA A 565 1.38 21.66 -12.05
N ALA A 566 1.41 22.85 -11.46
CA ALA A 566 2.61 23.41 -10.81
C ALA A 566 3.06 22.54 -9.63
N PHE A 567 2.13 22.09 -8.78
CA PHE A 567 2.43 21.17 -7.69
C PHE A 567 3.01 19.84 -8.18
N LEU A 568 2.41 19.21 -9.19
CA LEU A 568 2.91 17.95 -9.75
C LEU A 568 4.32 18.08 -10.33
N ARG A 569 4.69 19.26 -10.87
CA ARG A 569 6.07 19.56 -11.30
C ARG A 569 7.04 19.72 -10.14
N ALA A 570 6.58 20.18 -8.98
CA ALA A 570 7.40 20.26 -7.77
C ALA A 570 7.80 18.89 -7.20
N LEU A 571 7.16 17.80 -7.67
CA LEU A 571 7.47 16.40 -7.31
C LEU A 571 8.64 15.80 -8.12
N THR A 572 9.31 16.59 -8.95
CA THR A 572 10.44 16.14 -9.78
C THR A 572 11.78 16.19 -9.04
N ASP A 573 12.45 15.04 -9.03
CA ASP A 573 13.83 14.75 -8.64
C ASP A 573 14.53 14.05 -9.82
N LEU A 574 15.32 14.81 -10.57
CA LEU A 574 15.98 14.35 -11.80
C LEU A 574 17.22 13.48 -11.56
N ALA A 575 17.57 13.18 -10.30
CA ALA A 575 18.76 12.41 -9.99
C ALA A 575 18.44 11.18 -9.12
N PRO A 576 17.56 10.27 -9.59
CA PRO A 576 17.29 9.03 -8.86
C PRO A 576 18.58 8.24 -8.70
N GLY A 577 18.83 7.78 -7.49
CA GLY A 577 20.06 7.08 -7.14
C GLY A 577 20.00 6.55 -5.71
N PRO A 578 21.10 6.01 -5.18
CA PRO A 578 21.14 5.61 -3.78
C PRO A 578 20.69 6.78 -2.91
N ALA A 579 19.82 6.51 -1.93
CA ALA A 579 19.33 7.55 -1.03
C ALA A 579 20.53 8.32 -0.44
N ARG A 580 20.57 9.62 -0.71
CA ARG A 580 21.67 10.51 -0.30
C ARG A 580 21.54 10.83 1.20
N GLU A 581 22.66 11.18 1.83
CA GLU A 581 22.64 11.71 3.19
C GLU A 581 21.80 12.98 3.25
N GLY A 582 20.88 13.04 4.20
CA GLY A 582 20.64 14.30 4.89
C GLY A 582 21.93 14.60 5.67
N LEU A 583 22.57 15.72 5.34
CA LEU A 583 23.66 16.27 6.13
C LEU A 583 23.18 16.65 7.53
#